data_AF-A0A5C4PIG3-F1
#
_entry.id   AF-A0A5C4PIG3-F1
#
_cell.length_a   1.000
_cell.length_b   1.000
_cell.length_c   1.000
_cell.angle_alpha   90.00
_cell.angle_beta   90.00
_cell.angle_gamma   90.00
#
_symmetry.space_group_name_H-M   'P 1'
#
loop_
_entity.id
_entity.type
_entity.pdbx_description
1 polymer ?
#
loop_
_entity_poly.entity_id
_entity_poly.type
_entity_poly.pdbx_seq_one_letter_code
_entity_poly.pdbx_strand_id
1 'polypeptide(L)'
;MNTYIRWYQRIIWVGIVMNMFFAIPALFAPALLTSMLGLPPVLSDPWLENTGMLLVGISLFYMPSGFNAPRFVVNSWLCVLSRLVAVVFWIYLINTNNQGPLFVPMLVGDLSMFLILGVLLYLGSPVAHRPLALLCTGCREWREGWTRHWHSPRFRTGVLVVVLVLGFIGYQTWYQMIREVPQPDFASDEDHYKYAAIGLGIEARIPYYLFAVLPQMCPEKMPKPGGYEVFGFLYENGKDLPIGMAKRQLGYPTVEPNCALCHTGSYRANATDVAVPVATAPANTLQLQAFQWFAYDCASDPKFTPDAIMAAINGKFQLGFFEKLYNRYLIIPMAKSALLKQKQAYAWQKLRPAQGPGRTDTFNPTKMVVFGFPDDSTIGTVDLPQVWNQKPRESMYLHWDGNNNNIHERNYAAAMAVGATPESVLPPSFNRVTNWLLGHKAPAWPFALDQAKVAQGKPIWEKNCAGCHDFGRTDTGQVTTNIDQLGTDPHRLNSFTTGLVTAFHGFKKPPFDFNAYRKTQSYSNTPTDGVWLRAPYLHNGSVPTLWDLLLPPEQRPQVFYTGSDIYDPQKVGFITSGTQMKASADFKYDTRLEGNHNGGHLYGTQLSDTDKRALIEFMKTL
;
A
#
# COMPACT_ATOMS: atom_id res chain seq x y z
N MET A 1 -8.20 -4.78 -62.51
CA MET A 1 -7.93 -5.03 -61.08
C MET A 1 -9.22 -5.44 -60.39
N ASN A 2 -9.22 -6.58 -59.68
CA ASN A 2 -10.38 -7.11 -58.95
C ASN A 2 -10.98 -6.00 -58.05
N THR A 3 -12.30 -5.79 -58.11
CA THR A 3 -13.00 -4.74 -57.36
C THR A 3 -12.83 -4.88 -55.85
N TYR A 4 -12.77 -6.11 -55.33
CA TYR A 4 -12.51 -6.36 -53.91
C TYR A 4 -11.11 -5.92 -53.49
N ILE A 5 -10.09 -6.16 -54.32
CA ILE A 5 -8.72 -5.71 -54.07
C ILE A 5 -8.61 -4.17 -54.10
N ARG A 6 -9.29 -3.52 -55.05
CA ARG A 6 -9.37 -2.04 -55.10
C ARG A 6 -9.92 -1.46 -53.80
N TRP A 7 -10.99 -2.05 -53.28
CA TRP A 7 -11.58 -1.60 -52.01
C TRP A 7 -10.70 -1.94 -50.83
N TYR A 8 -10.11 -3.13 -50.77
CA TYR A 8 -9.13 -3.49 -49.73
C TYR A 8 -8.01 -2.43 -49.64
N GLN A 9 -7.40 -2.09 -50.77
CA GLN A 9 -6.32 -1.10 -50.85
C GLN A 9 -6.75 0.28 -50.36
N ARG A 10 -7.96 0.74 -50.72
CA ARG A 10 -8.53 2.00 -50.24
C ARG A 10 -8.74 1.98 -48.72
N ILE A 11 -9.30 0.89 -48.19
CA ILE A 11 -9.56 0.76 -46.76
C ILE A 11 -8.25 0.68 -45.96
N ILE A 12 -7.17 0.10 -46.51
CA ILE A 12 -5.83 0.19 -45.89
C ILE A 12 -5.39 1.66 -45.72
N TRP A 13 -5.55 2.49 -46.75
CA TRP A 13 -5.22 3.92 -46.65
C TRP A 13 -6.10 4.67 -45.65
N VAL A 14 -7.41 4.38 -45.62
CA VAL A 14 -8.31 4.91 -44.58
C VAL A 14 -7.82 4.52 -43.19
N GLY A 15 -7.44 3.25 -42.99
CA GLY A 15 -6.90 2.76 -41.73
C GLY A 15 -5.58 3.43 -41.33
N ILE A 16 -4.69 3.70 -42.29
CA ILE A 16 -3.45 4.46 -42.05
C ILE A 16 -3.77 5.88 -41.58
N VAL A 17 -4.69 6.57 -42.25
CA VAL A 17 -5.11 7.92 -41.86
C VAL A 17 -5.75 7.93 -40.47
N MET A 18 -6.64 6.97 -40.18
CA MET A 18 -7.26 6.83 -38.85
C MET A 18 -6.21 6.57 -37.76
N ASN A 19 -5.21 5.72 -38.03
CA ASN A 19 -4.10 5.51 -37.11
C ASN A 19 -3.35 6.81 -36.83
N MET A 20 -3.16 7.70 -37.81
CA MET A 20 -2.47 8.99 -37.61
C MET A 20 -3.24 9.95 -36.70
N PHE A 21 -4.58 9.94 -36.75
CA PHE A 21 -5.41 10.73 -35.84
C PHE A 21 -5.22 10.33 -34.37
N PHE A 22 -4.81 9.10 -34.10
CA PHE A 22 -4.43 8.67 -32.76
C PHE A 22 -2.93 8.85 -32.48
N ALA A 23 -2.08 8.43 -33.42
CA ALA A 23 -0.63 8.36 -33.24
C ALA A 23 0.02 9.74 -33.08
N ILE A 24 -0.42 10.75 -33.85
CA ILE A 24 0.18 12.09 -33.81
C ILE A 24 -0.12 12.77 -32.46
N PRO A 25 -1.37 12.83 -31.98
CA PRO A 25 -1.65 13.31 -30.63
C PRO A 25 -0.95 12.49 -29.54
N ALA A 26 -0.88 11.16 -29.67
CA ALA A 26 -0.18 10.32 -28.69
C ALA A 26 1.32 10.65 -28.60
N LEU A 27 1.95 10.99 -29.73
CA LEU A 27 3.40 11.24 -29.83
C LEU A 27 3.80 12.66 -29.39
N PHE A 28 2.95 13.66 -29.64
CA PHE A 28 3.31 15.07 -29.44
C PHE A 28 2.44 15.81 -28.42
N ALA A 29 1.27 15.25 -28.06
CA ALA A 29 0.32 15.84 -27.11
C ALA A 29 -0.42 14.77 -26.29
N PRO A 30 0.30 13.85 -25.59
CA PRO A 30 -0.29 12.71 -24.89
C PRO A 30 -1.34 13.13 -23.85
N ALA A 31 -1.09 14.20 -23.08
CA ALA A 31 -2.03 14.75 -22.10
C ALA A 31 -3.35 15.24 -22.71
N LEU A 32 -3.29 15.82 -23.92
CA LEU A 32 -4.50 16.23 -24.65
C LEU A 32 -5.31 15.00 -25.09
N LEU A 33 -4.63 13.96 -25.58
CA LEU A 33 -5.27 12.72 -26.01
C LEU A 33 -5.95 11.99 -24.85
N THR A 34 -5.29 11.86 -23.70
CA THR A 34 -5.89 11.22 -22.51
C THR A 34 -7.10 12.01 -22.02
N SER A 35 -7.03 13.34 -22.03
CA SER A 35 -8.16 14.21 -21.67
C SER A 35 -9.35 14.02 -22.62
N MET A 36 -9.13 14.00 -23.94
CA MET A 36 -10.18 13.75 -24.94
C MET A 36 -10.84 12.37 -24.79
N LEU A 37 -10.09 11.37 -24.34
CA LEU A 37 -10.59 10.01 -24.10
C LEU A 37 -11.24 9.83 -22.72
N GLY A 38 -11.24 10.88 -21.88
CA GLY A 38 -11.75 10.80 -20.50
C GLY A 38 -10.88 9.91 -19.60
N LEU A 39 -9.62 9.67 -19.98
CA LEU A 39 -8.67 8.90 -19.18
C LEU A 39 -8.02 9.81 -18.12
N PRO A 40 -7.79 9.31 -16.89
CA PRO A 40 -7.12 10.08 -15.86
C PRO A 40 -5.69 10.47 -16.30
N PRO A 41 -5.14 11.59 -15.82
CA PRO A 41 -3.76 11.98 -16.09
C PRO A 41 -2.82 10.84 -15.69
N VAL A 42 -2.03 10.35 -16.64
CA VAL A 42 -1.08 9.25 -16.39
C VAL A 42 0.29 9.85 -16.07
N LEU A 43 0.99 9.28 -15.08
CA LEU A 43 2.29 9.75 -14.61
C LEU A 43 3.45 9.61 -15.62
N SER A 44 3.22 9.06 -16.81
CA SER A 44 4.27 8.72 -17.76
C SER A 44 3.80 8.84 -19.20
N ASP A 45 3.93 10.04 -19.75
CA ASP A 45 3.80 10.33 -21.19
C ASP A 45 4.65 9.42 -22.12
N PRO A 46 5.89 8.99 -21.74
CA PRO A 46 6.74 8.20 -22.64
C PRO A 46 6.15 6.89 -23.17
N TRP A 47 5.23 6.25 -22.44
CA TRP A 47 4.60 5.00 -22.90
C TRP A 47 3.53 5.26 -23.97
N LEU A 48 2.77 6.35 -23.82
CA LEU A 48 1.78 6.75 -24.81
C LEU A 48 2.49 7.32 -26.06
N GLU A 49 3.57 8.08 -25.86
CA GLU A 49 4.45 8.55 -26.93
C GLU A 49 5.07 7.38 -27.70
N ASN A 50 5.61 6.38 -26.98
CA ASN A 50 6.13 5.16 -27.58
C ASN A 50 5.04 4.40 -28.37
N THR A 51 3.81 4.35 -27.86
CA THR A 51 2.67 3.75 -28.58
C THR A 51 2.36 4.52 -29.86
N GLY A 52 2.37 5.85 -29.81
CA GLY A 52 2.23 6.72 -30.99
C GLY A 52 3.34 6.45 -32.03
N MET A 53 4.60 6.43 -31.60
CA MET A 53 5.76 6.12 -32.45
C MET A 53 5.63 4.74 -33.12
N LEU A 54 5.29 3.70 -32.35
CA LEU A 54 5.11 2.35 -32.87
C LEU A 54 3.95 2.28 -33.86
N LEU A 55 2.85 2.99 -33.62
CA LEU A 55 1.69 3.02 -34.51
C LEU A 55 2.01 3.75 -35.84
N VAL A 56 2.88 4.77 -35.82
CA VAL A 56 3.45 5.36 -37.04
C VAL A 56 4.24 4.31 -37.81
N GLY A 57 5.17 3.61 -37.15
CA GLY A 57 5.99 2.56 -37.77
C GLY A 57 5.13 1.44 -38.39
N ILE A 58 4.12 0.95 -37.66
CA ILE A 58 3.19 -0.07 -38.14
C ILE A 58 2.42 0.43 -39.37
N SER A 59 2.00 1.69 -39.38
CA SER A 59 1.25 2.27 -40.50
C SER A 59 2.11 2.38 -41.77
N LEU A 60 3.42 2.63 -41.64
CA LEU A 60 4.37 2.55 -42.77
C LEU A 60 4.43 1.13 -43.34
N PHE A 61 4.45 0.10 -42.49
CA PHE A 61 4.45 -1.30 -42.93
C PHE A 61 3.15 -1.74 -43.61
N TYR A 62 2.05 -0.99 -43.44
CA TYR A 62 0.80 -1.22 -44.16
C TYR A 62 0.80 -0.67 -45.60
N MET A 63 1.65 0.31 -45.91
CA MET A 63 1.66 0.99 -47.21
C MET A 63 1.86 0.05 -48.42
N PRO A 64 2.76 -0.97 -48.39
CA PRO A 64 2.90 -1.91 -49.51
C PRO A 64 1.59 -2.60 -49.89
N SER A 65 0.78 -2.96 -48.88
CA SER A 65 -0.54 -3.57 -49.07
C SER A 65 -1.56 -2.56 -49.61
N GLY A 66 -1.44 -1.28 -49.25
CA GLY A 66 -2.23 -0.20 -49.84
C GLY A 66 -1.90 0.06 -51.32
N PHE A 67 -0.63 -0.04 -51.71
CA PHE A 67 -0.19 0.22 -53.10
C PHE A 67 -0.40 -0.97 -54.04
N ASN A 68 -0.07 -2.20 -53.60
CA ASN A 68 -0.18 -3.39 -54.45
C ASN A 68 -0.36 -4.68 -53.62
N ALA A 69 -1.56 -4.87 -53.05
CA ALA A 69 -1.87 -6.05 -52.23
C ALA A 69 -1.57 -7.40 -52.93
N PRO A 70 -1.87 -7.60 -54.23
CA PRO A 70 -1.57 -8.87 -54.91
C PRO A 70 -0.07 -9.18 -55.03
N ARG A 71 0.80 -8.16 -55.01
CA ARG A 71 2.26 -8.36 -54.99
C ARG A 71 2.77 -8.72 -53.60
N PHE A 72 2.14 -8.18 -52.56
CA PHE A 72 2.54 -8.35 -51.16
C PHE A 72 1.52 -9.20 -50.39
N VAL A 73 1.30 -10.43 -50.86
CA VAL A 73 0.23 -11.32 -50.36
C VAL A 73 0.34 -11.58 -48.85
N VAL A 74 1.52 -12.00 -48.39
CA VAL A 74 1.76 -12.31 -46.96
C VAL A 74 1.61 -11.05 -46.11
N ASN A 75 2.22 -9.94 -46.53
CA ASN A 75 2.08 -8.65 -45.82
C ASN A 75 0.62 -8.22 -45.69
N SER A 76 -0.17 -8.41 -46.75
CA SER A 76 -1.59 -8.03 -46.77
C SER A 76 -2.43 -8.83 -45.79
N TRP A 77 -2.13 -10.13 -45.63
CA TRP A 77 -2.75 -10.95 -44.59
C TRP A 77 -2.23 -10.64 -43.18
N LEU A 78 -0.96 -10.27 -43.02
CA LEU A 78 -0.43 -9.80 -41.73
C LEU A 78 -1.10 -8.48 -41.29
N CYS A 79 -1.43 -7.59 -42.23
CA CYS A 79 -2.22 -6.37 -41.95
C CYS A 79 -3.64 -6.69 -41.47
N VAL A 80 -4.24 -7.79 -41.93
CA VAL A 80 -5.55 -8.27 -41.45
C VAL A 80 -5.39 -8.90 -40.07
N LEU A 81 -4.38 -9.76 -39.89
CA LEU A 81 -4.12 -10.45 -38.63
C LEU A 81 -3.81 -9.49 -37.48
N SER A 82 -3.06 -8.41 -37.74
CA SER A 82 -2.77 -7.40 -36.73
C SER A 82 -4.03 -6.75 -36.15
N ARG A 83 -5.10 -6.59 -36.95
CA ARG A 83 -6.40 -6.11 -36.48
C ARG A 83 -7.11 -7.13 -35.59
N LEU A 84 -6.99 -8.43 -35.89
CA LEU A 84 -7.51 -9.48 -35.01
C LEU A 84 -6.79 -9.51 -33.66
N VAL A 85 -5.47 -9.31 -33.65
CA VAL A 85 -4.69 -9.21 -32.40
C VAL A 85 -5.19 -8.03 -31.55
N ALA A 86 -5.43 -6.88 -32.17
CA ALA A 86 -6.01 -5.72 -31.49
C ALA A 86 -7.41 -6.01 -30.93
N VAL A 87 -8.28 -6.70 -31.68
CA VAL A 87 -9.60 -7.14 -31.22
C VAL A 87 -9.50 -8.00 -29.95
N VAL A 88 -8.62 -9.00 -29.95
CA VAL A 88 -8.40 -9.88 -28.78
C VAL A 88 -7.90 -9.07 -27.58
N PHE A 89 -6.99 -8.14 -27.82
CA PHE A 89 -6.47 -7.24 -26.79
C PHE A 89 -7.56 -6.36 -26.16
N TRP A 90 -8.43 -5.76 -26.98
CA TRP A 90 -9.53 -4.94 -26.46
C TRP A 90 -10.55 -5.76 -25.68
N ILE A 91 -10.88 -6.98 -26.13
CA ILE A 91 -11.74 -7.90 -25.36
C ILE A 91 -11.12 -8.20 -24.00
N TYR A 92 -9.83 -8.50 -23.94
CA TYR A 92 -9.12 -8.71 -22.67
C TYR A 92 -9.25 -7.47 -21.76
N LEU A 93 -8.91 -6.28 -22.26
CA LEU A 93 -8.96 -5.04 -21.46
C LEU A 93 -10.37 -4.71 -20.96
N ILE A 94 -11.41 -4.90 -21.77
CA ILE A 94 -12.81 -4.66 -21.36
C ILE A 94 -13.19 -5.54 -20.17
N ASN A 95 -12.67 -6.77 -20.12
CA ASN A 95 -12.99 -7.73 -19.06
C ASN A 95 -12.09 -7.62 -17.82
N THR A 96 -10.90 -7.00 -17.93
CA THR A 96 -9.94 -6.92 -16.82
C THR A 96 -9.77 -5.53 -16.21
N ASN A 97 -10.22 -4.47 -16.90
CA ASN A 97 -10.04 -3.08 -16.48
C ASN A 97 -11.34 -2.50 -15.90
N ASN A 98 -11.22 -1.76 -14.79
CA ASN A 98 -12.35 -1.07 -14.15
C ASN A 98 -12.99 0.02 -15.02
N GLN A 99 -12.30 0.48 -16.07
CA GLN A 99 -12.81 1.43 -17.07
C GLN A 99 -13.19 0.74 -18.40
N GLY A 100 -13.51 -0.56 -18.37
CA GLY A 100 -13.85 -1.37 -19.54
C GLY A 100 -14.72 -0.69 -20.62
N PRO A 101 -15.83 -0.01 -20.26
CA PRO A 101 -16.70 0.66 -21.24
C PRO A 101 -16.00 1.70 -22.13
N LEU A 102 -14.92 2.34 -21.66
CA LEU A 102 -14.17 3.33 -22.45
C LEU A 102 -13.47 2.71 -23.67
N PHE A 103 -13.23 1.39 -23.66
CA PHE A 103 -12.48 0.69 -24.71
C PHE A 103 -13.37 0.06 -25.80
N VAL A 104 -14.71 0.08 -25.61
CA VAL A 104 -15.67 -0.49 -26.58
C VAL A 104 -15.57 0.17 -27.96
N PRO A 105 -15.42 1.50 -28.11
CA PRO A 105 -15.26 2.12 -29.43
C PRO A 105 -14.03 1.61 -30.19
N MET A 106 -12.91 1.39 -29.50
CA MET A 106 -11.68 0.85 -30.11
C MET A 106 -11.89 -0.60 -30.59
N LEU A 107 -12.55 -1.44 -29.77
CA LEU A 107 -12.92 -2.80 -30.15
C LEU A 107 -13.77 -2.79 -31.43
N VAL A 108 -14.82 -1.98 -31.48
CA VAL A 108 -15.72 -1.90 -32.64
C VAL A 108 -14.96 -1.44 -33.88
N GLY A 109 -14.06 -0.45 -33.75
CA GLY A 109 -13.22 0.03 -34.83
C GLY A 109 -12.32 -1.06 -35.41
N ASP A 110 -11.51 -1.71 -34.58
CA ASP A 110 -10.58 -2.76 -35.03
C ASP A 110 -11.31 -4.01 -35.54
N LEU A 111 -12.44 -4.39 -34.93
CA LEU A 111 -13.26 -5.51 -35.39
C LEU A 111 -13.86 -5.24 -36.77
N SER A 112 -14.38 -4.02 -36.98
CA SER A 112 -14.93 -3.63 -38.28
C SER A 112 -13.85 -3.66 -39.35
N MET A 113 -12.66 -3.12 -39.06
CA MET A 113 -11.53 -3.14 -39.98
C MET A 113 -11.04 -4.56 -40.26
N PHE A 114 -10.96 -5.43 -39.25
CA PHE A 114 -10.61 -6.85 -39.41
C PHE A 114 -11.56 -7.56 -40.36
N LEU A 115 -12.88 -7.42 -40.14
CA LEU A 115 -13.90 -8.08 -40.95
C LEU A 115 -13.90 -7.54 -42.39
N ILE A 116 -13.90 -6.21 -42.57
CA ILE A 116 -13.93 -5.58 -43.89
C ILE A 116 -12.68 -5.95 -44.69
N LEU A 117 -11.48 -5.75 -44.12
CA LEU A 117 -10.22 -6.05 -44.80
C LEU A 117 -10.09 -7.56 -45.08
N GLY A 118 -10.45 -8.41 -44.10
CA GLY A 118 -10.38 -9.86 -44.23
C GLY A 118 -11.29 -10.39 -45.34
N VAL A 119 -12.56 -9.94 -45.37
CA VAL A 119 -13.53 -10.36 -46.39
C VAL A 119 -13.10 -9.86 -47.78
N LEU A 120 -12.73 -8.58 -47.91
CA LEU A 120 -12.30 -8.02 -49.19
C LEU A 120 -11.05 -8.70 -49.73
N LEU A 121 -10.06 -8.98 -48.87
CA LEU A 121 -8.84 -9.68 -49.28
C LEU A 121 -9.14 -11.15 -49.63
N TYR A 122 -10.01 -11.83 -48.89
CA TYR A 122 -10.40 -13.22 -49.14
C TYR A 122 -11.12 -13.39 -50.49
N LEU A 123 -12.09 -12.52 -50.78
CA LEU A 123 -12.84 -12.50 -52.04
C LEU A 123 -11.97 -12.02 -53.21
N GLY A 124 -11.02 -11.13 -52.92
CA GLY A 124 -10.09 -10.58 -53.89
C GLY A 124 -8.93 -11.50 -54.29
N SER A 125 -8.60 -12.50 -53.46
CA SER A 125 -7.41 -13.35 -53.60
C SER A 125 -7.73 -14.72 -54.23
N PRO A 126 -6.84 -15.22 -55.10
CA PRO A 126 -6.88 -16.62 -55.55
C PRO A 126 -6.80 -17.59 -54.36
N VAL A 127 -7.32 -18.82 -54.53
CA VAL A 127 -7.33 -19.84 -53.45
C VAL A 127 -5.93 -20.10 -52.88
N ALA A 128 -4.91 -20.15 -53.74
CA ALA A 128 -3.51 -20.34 -53.33
C ALA A 128 -2.96 -19.22 -52.43
N HIS A 129 -3.57 -18.03 -52.46
CA HIS A 129 -3.17 -16.85 -51.69
C HIS A 129 -4.07 -16.60 -50.48
N ARG A 130 -4.93 -17.56 -50.12
CA ARG A 130 -5.78 -17.47 -48.91
C ARG A 130 -5.02 -17.99 -47.68
N PRO A 131 -5.42 -17.60 -46.46
CA PRO A 131 -4.65 -17.86 -45.24
C PRO A 131 -4.29 -19.33 -45.03
N LEU A 132 -5.26 -20.25 -45.21
CA LEU A 132 -5.03 -21.69 -45.06
C LEU A 132 -3.98 -22.22 -46.05
N ALA A 133 -4.06 -21.84 -47.32
CA ALA A 133 -3.11 -22.29 -48.34
C ALA A 133 -1.70 -21.73 -48.08
N LEU A 134 -1.61 -20.46 -47.66
CA LEU A 134 -0.35 -19.81 -47.30
C LEU A 134 0.26 -20.43 -46.04
N LEU A 135 -0.55 -20.74 -45.02
CA LEU A 135 -0.10 -21.41 -43.80
C LEU A 135 0.41 -22.82 -44.11
N CYS A 136 -0.34 -23.62 -44.88
CA CYS A 136 0.12 -24.96 -45.27
C CYS A 136 1.44 -24.91 -46.06
N THR A 137 1.54 -23.98 -47.01
CA THR A 137 2.77 -23.81 -47.83
C THR A 137 3.93 -23.32 -46.97
N GLY A 138 3.72 -22.30 -46.15
CA GLY A 138 4.73 -21.74 -45.25
C GLY A 138 5.19 -22.75 -44.20
N CYS A 139 4.29 -23.53 -43.61
CA CYS A 139 4.65 -24.62 -42.68
C CYS A 139 5.47 -25.71 -43.38
N ARG A 140 5.12 -26.07 -44.62
CA ARG A 140 5.89 -27.03 -45.41
C ARG A 140 7.28 -26.50 -45.72
N GLU A 141 7.39 -25.29 -46.25
CA GLU A 141 8.68 -24.64 -46.57
C GLU A 141 9.54 -24.41 -45.34
N TRP A 142 8.94 -24.02 -44.22
CA TRP A 142 9.62 -23.88 -42.94
C TRP A 142 10.14 -25.23 -42.44
N ARG A 143 9.32 -26.29 -42.50
CA ARG A 143 9.74 -27.66 -42.13
C ARG A 143 10.86 -28.16 -43.03
N GLU A 144 10.77 -27.93 -44.34
CA GLU A 144 11.79 -28.31 -45.33
C GLU A 144 13.08 -27.49 -45.19
N GLY A 145 12.99 -26.20 -44.88
CA GLY A 145 14.14 -25.35 -44.57
C GLY A 145 14.80 -25.78 -43.27
N TRP A 146 14.00 -26.01 -42.23
CA TRP A 146 14.47 -26.46 -40.93
C TRP A 146 15.16 -27.82 -41.02
N THR A 147 14.56 -28.80 -41.69
CA THR A 147 15.16 -30.12 -41.91
C THR A 147 16.49 -30.02 -42.67
N ARG A 148 16.55 -29.25 -43.77
CA ARG A 148 17.79 -29.00 -44.52
C ARG A 148 18.89 -28.42 -43.63
N HIS A 149 18.58 -27.42 -42.81
CA HIS A 149 19.56 -26.81 -41.92
C HIS A 149 19.89 -27.69 -40.72
N TRP A 150 18.96 -28.49 -40.22
CA TRP A 150 19.16 -29.41 -39.10
C TRP A 150 20.20 -30.48 -39.38
N HIS A 151 20.37 -30.89 -40.65
CA HIS A 151 21.45 -31.81 -41.01
C HIS A 151 22.85 -31.19 -40.82
N SER A 152 22.99 -29.86 -40.83
CA SER A 152 24.27 -29.17 -40.58
C SER A 152 24.68 -29.25 -39.09
N PRO A 153 25.87 -29.79 -38.75
CA PRO A 153 26.36 -29.81 -37.38
C PRO A 153 26.53 -28.42 -36.77
N ARG A 154 26.90 -27.42 -37.59
CA ARG A 154 27.05 -26.02 -37.15
C ARG A 154 25.72 -25.41 -36.73
N PHE A 155 24.66 -25.68 -37.49
CA PHE A 155 23.32 -25.19 -37.17
C PHE A 155 22.79 -25.84 -35.89
N ARG A 156 22.92 -27.16 -35.74
CA ARG A 156 22.54 -27.87 -34.51
C ARG A 156 23.27 -27.34 -33.28
N THR A 157 24.59 -27.12 -33.41
CA THR A 157 25.41 -26.55 -32.33
C THR A 157 24.97 -25.12 -32.00
N GLY A 158 24.74 -24.29 -33.01
CA GLY A 158 24.25 -22.91 -32.82
C GLY A 158 22.89 -22.87 -32.11
N VAL A 159 21.93 -23.70 -32.53
CA VAL A 159 20.62 -23.81 -31.88
C VAL A 159 20.78 -24.29 -30.44
N LEU A 160 21.59 -25.33 -30.18
CA LEU A 160 21.84 -25.82 -28.82
C LEU A 160 22.44 -24.73 -27.93
N VAL A 161 23.45 -23.99 -28.41
CA VAL A 161 24.06 -22.88 -27.67
C VAL A 161 23.04 -21.80 -27.35
N VAL A 162 22.23 -21.39 -28.33
CA VAL A 162 21.17 -20.38 -28.12
C VAL A 162 20.16 -20.86 -27.06
N VAL A 163 19.69 -22.11 -27.16
CA VAL A 163 18.75 -22.69 -26.19
C VAL A 163 19.37 -22.75 -24.79
N LEU A 164 20.64 -23.16 -24.66
CA LEU A 164 21.33 -23.23 -23.38
C LEU A 164 21.54 -21.84 -22.78
N VAL A 165 21.90 -20.84 -23.59
CA VAL A 165 22.09 -19.45 -23.13
C VAL A 165 20.76 -18.84 -22.70
N LEU A 166 19.72 -18.96 -23.52
CA LEU A 166 18.38 -18.46 -23.17
C LEU A 166 17.81 -19.19 -21.95
N GLY A 167 18.00 -20.52 -21.87
CA GLY A 167 17.61 -21.32 -20.72
C GLY A 167 18.35 -20.91 -19.44
N PHE A 168 19.65 -20.63 -19.54
CA PHE A 168 20.46 -20.14 -18.43
C PHE A 168 20.01 -18.75 -17.97
N ILE A 169 19.81 -17.80 -18.88
CA ILE A 169 19.30 -16.45 -18.56
C ILE A 169 17.91 -16.54 -17.95
N GLY A 170 17.04 -17.38 -18.51
CA GLY A 170 15.70 -17.64 -18.00
C GLY A 170 15.73 -18.22 -16.58
N TYR A 171 16.57 -19.22 -16.34
CA TYR A 171 16.78 -19.80 -15.00
C TYR A 171 17.31 -18.77 -14.00
N GLN A 172 18.33 -17.99 -14.38
CA GLN A 172 18.87 -16.94 -13.49
C GLN A 172 17.83 -15.86 -13.20
N THR A 173 17.05 -15.46 -14.20
CA THR A 173 15.99 -14.46 -14.00
C THR A 173 14.90 -14.99 -13.08
N TRP A 174 14.46 -16.23 -13.28
CA TRP A 174 13.53 -16.88 -12.36
C TRP A 174 14.13 -16.97 -10.94
N TYR A 175 15.36 -17.46 -10.81
CA TYR A 175 16.01 -17.66 -9.52
C TYR A 175 16.20 -16.36 -8.73
N GLN A 176 16.61 -15.28 -9.41
CA GLN A 176 16.96 -13.99 -8.78
C GLN A 176 15.77 -13.06 -8.61
N MET A 177 14.68 -13.22 -9.39
CA MET A 177 13.56 -12.25 -9.40
C MET A 177 12.19 -12.84 -9.06
N ILE A 178 11.96 -14.14 -9.28
CA ILE A 178 10.60 -14.71 -9.26
C ILE A 178 10.48 -15.86 -8.25
N ARG A 179 11.56 -16.59 -7.98
CA ARG A 179 11.55 -17.79 -7.14
C ARG A 179 11.04 -17.50 -5.74
N GLU A 180 9.87 -18.04 -5.42
CA GLU A 180 9.32 -17.96 -4.08
C GLU A 180 10.09 -18.89 -3.13
N VAL A 181 10.50 -18.36 -1.99
CA VAL A 181 11.04 -19.12 -0.88
C VAL A 181 9.98 -19.16 0.22
N PRO A 182 9.60 -20.36 0.72
CA PRO A 182 8.65 -20.49 1.81
C PRO A 182 9.03 -19.62 2.99
N GLN A 183 8.03 -19.00 3.62
CA GLN A 183 8.26 -18.20 4.81
C GLN A 183 8.74 -19.10 5.97
N PRO A 184 9.62 -18.59 6.85
CA PRO A 184 9.98 -19.31 8.06
C PRO A 184 8.72 -19.55 8.90
N ASP A 185 8.63 -20.74 9.49
CA ASP A 185 7.60 -21.01 10.50
C ASP A 185 8.05 -20.45 11.86
N PHE A 186 7.11 -19.91 12.61
CA PHE A 186 7.34 -19.31 13.91
C PHE A 186 6.70 -20.17 15.01
N ALA A 187 7.47 -20.46 16.05
CA ALA A 187 7.06 -21.33 17.14
C ALA A 187 5.89 -20.76 17.97
N SER A 188 5.80 -19.44 18.09
CA SER A 188 4.73 -18.76 18.82
C SER A 188 3.94 -17.83 17.91
N ASP A 189 2.66 -17.61 18.23
CA ASP A 189 1.82 -16.65 17.51
C ASP A 189 2.28 -15.21 17.70
N GLU A 190 2.93 -14.90 18.83
CA GLU A 190 3.51 -13.59 19.08
C GLU A 190 4.73 -13.32 18.19
N ASP A 191 5.62 -14.31 18.02
CA ASP A 191 6.75 -14.18 17.08
C ASP A 191 6.26 -14.09 15.63
N HIS A 192 5.23 -14.87 15.29
CA HIS A 192 4.57 -14.77 13.99
C HIS A 192 3.99 -13.37 13.78
N TYR A 193 3.28 -12.84 14.78
CA TYR A 193 2.74 -11.48 14.75
C TYR A 193 3.84 -10.42 14.56
N LYS A 194 4.96 -10.53 15.27
CA LYS A 194 6.06 -9.57 15.21
C LYS A 194 6.85 -9.63 13.91
N TYR A 195 7.03 -10.80 13.30
CA TYR A 195 8.04 -11.02 12.26
C TYR A 195 7.58 -11.73 10.99
N ALA A 196 6.36 -12.26 10.93
CA ALA A 196 5.86 -12.92 9.73
C ALA A 196 5.33 -11.91 8.70
N ALA A 197 5.55 -12.24 7.43
CA ALA A 197 5.02 -11.51 6.29
C ALA A 197 3.49 -11.65 6.22
N ILE A 198 2.78 -10.55 5.94
CA ILE A 198 1.33 -10.55 5.68
C ILE A 198 1.01 -10.56 4.19
N GLY A 199 1.99 -10.24 3.35
CA GLY A 199 1.95 -10.31 1.90
C GLY A 199 1.60 -8.98 1.25
N LEU A 200 2.61 -8.13 1.06
CA LEU A 200 2.44 -6.87 0.32
C LEU A 200 2.78 -7.01 -1.16
N GLY A 201 2.28 -6.13 -2.01
CA GLY A 201 2.73 -6.03 -3.41
C GLY A 201 4.20 -5.63 -3.50
N ILE A 202 4.89 -6.00 -4.58
CA ILE A 202 6.34 -5.75 -4.73
C ILE A 202 6.72 -4.28 -4.62
N GLU A 203 5.85 -3.37 -5.09
CA GLU A 203 6.06 -1.91 -5.01
C GLU A 203 6.02 -1.39 -3.56
N ALA A 204 5.40 -2.12 -2.63
CA ALA A 204 5.29 -1.75 -1.22
C ALA A 204 6.37 -2.41 -0.33
N ARG A 205 7.30 -3.18 -0.92
CA ARG A 205 8.42 -3.81 -0.21
C ARG A 205 9.72 -3.07 -0.50
N ILE A 206 10.66 -3.17 0.43
CA ILE A 206 12.01 -2.63 0.26
C ILE A 206 12.99 -3.80 0.11
N PRO A 207 13.89 -3.83 -0.88
CA PRO A 207 14.95 -4.85 -0.93
C PRO A 207 15.74 -4.85 0.39
N TYR A 208 15.93 -6.02 0.99
CA TYR A 208 16.52 -6.16 2.33
C TYR A 208 17.93 -5.57 2.42
N TYR A 209 18.77 -5.81 1.41
CA TYR A 209 20.12 -5.25 1.40
C TYR A 209 20.11 -3.73 1.32
N LEU A 210 19.17 -3.15 0.56
CA LEU A 210 18.98 -1.70 0.49
C LEU A 210 18.53 -1.16 1.86
N PHE A 211 17.48 -1.75 2.44
CA PHE A 211 17.00 -1.40 3.80
C PHE A 211 18.16 -1.41 4.82
N ALA A 212 18.99 -2.44 4.83
CA ALA A 212 20.09 -2.57 5.79
C ALA A 212 21.19 -1.50 5.65
N VAL A 213 21.34 -0.85 4.49
CA VAL A 213 22.39 0.16 4.26
C VAL A 213 21.89 1.60 4.24
N LEU A 214 20.59 1.82 4.03
CA LEU A 214 20.00 3.16 3.90
C LEU A 214 20.40 4.14 5.02
N PRO A 215 20.34 3.80 6.33
CA PRO A 215 20.71 4.74 7.40
C PRO A 215 22.17 5.23 7.31
N GLN A 216 23.08 4.37 6.87
CA GLN A 216 24.50 4.71 6.73
C GLN A 216 24.81 5.45 5.44
N MET A 217 23.98 5.25 4.40
CA MET A 217 24.14 5.92 3.11
C MET A 217 23.61 7.35 3.11
N CYS A 218 22.59 7.62 3.93
CA CYS A 218 21.89 8.91 3.98
C CYS A 218 21.83 9.47 5.42
N PRO A 219 22.94 9.52 6.17
CA PRO A 219 22.94 9.97 7.57
C PRO A 219 22.45 11.43 7.70
N GLU A 220 22.67 12.26 6.68
CA GLU A 220 22.22 13.66 6.64
C GLU A 220 20.71 13.82 6.50
N LYS A 221 19.99 12.75 6.14
CA LYS A 221 18.51 12.73 6.03
C LYS A 221 17.86 12.16 7.29
N MET A 222 18.65 11.65 8.24
CA MET A 222 18.14 11.09 9.49
C MET A 222 17.80 12.22 10.48
N PRO A 223 16.73 12.10 11.28
CA PRO A 223 16.40 13.09 12.31
C PRO A 223 17.53 13.29 13.34
N LYS A 224 18.27 12.23 13.64
CA LYS A 224 19.45 12.21 14.51
C LYS A 224 20.37 11.05 14.12
N PRO A 225 21.66 11.06 14.50
CA PRO A 225 22.56 9.93 14.26
C PRO A 225 22.04 8.63 14.89
N GLY A 226 22.09 7.53 14.15
CA GLY A 226 21.65 6.21 14.64
C GLY A 226 21.16 5.28 13.52
N GLY A 227 20.52 4.19 13.91
CA GLY A 227 19.80 3.28 13.01
C GLY A 227 18.32 3.65 12.89
N TYR A 228 17.48 2.67 12.57
CA TYR A 228 16.05 2.90 12.40
C TYR A 228 15.32 3.23 13.72
N GLU A 229 15.92 2.97 14.87
CA GLU A 229 15.42 3.30 16.21
C GLU A 229 15.09 4.80 16.37
N VAL A 230 15.74 5.66 15.59
CA VAL A 230 15.46 7.11 15.59
C VAL A 230 14.05 7.43 15.10
N PHE A 231 13.45 6.56 14.30
CA PHE A 231 12.04 6.65 13.89
C PHE A 231 11.11 5.89 14.84
N GLY A 232 11.61 5.40 15.98
CA GLY A 232 10.84 4.70 16.99
C GLY A 232 10.58 3.22 16.70
N PHE A 233 11.34 2.62 15.77
CA PHE A 233 11.33 1.16 15.58
C PHE A 233 11.88 0.45 16.82
N LEU A 234 11.20 -0.63 17.23
CA LEU A 234 11.57 -1.43 18.39
C LEU A 234 12.33 -2.69 17.95
N TYR A 235 13.40 -3.04 18.65
CA TYR A 235 14.20 -4.23 18.37
C TYR A 235 14.18 -5.18 19.58
N GLU A 236 14.20 -6.47 19.29
CA GLU A 236 14.46 -7.51 20.29
C GLU A 236 15.90 -8.03 20.11
N ASN A 237 16.51 -8.47 21.21
CA ASN A 237 17.87 -8.99 21.19
C ASN A 237 18.00 -10.17 20.21
N GLY A 238 19.02 -10.12 19.35
CA GLY A 238 19.31 -11.18 18.38
C GLY A 238 18.44 -11.16 17.12
N LYS A 239 17.61 -10.12 16.90
CA LYS A 239 16.83 -9.95 15.67
C LYS A 239 17.46 -8.87 14.78
N ASP A 240 17.63 -9.19 13.49
CA ASP A 240 18.22 -8.28 12.50
C ASP A 240 17.24 -7.22 11.97
N LEU A 241 15.94 -7.43 12.19
CA LEU A 241 14.87 -6.53 11.77
C LEU A 241 14.07 -6.08 13.00
N PRO A 242 13.56 -4.83 13.00
CA PRO A 242 12.72 -4.37 14.07
C PRO A 242 11.38 -5.11 14.07
N ILE A 243 10.72 -5.15 15.23
CA ILE A 243 9.35 -5.62 15.37
C ILE A 243 8.48 -4.90 14.34
N GLY A 244 7.68 -5.66 13.60
CA GLY A 244 6.82 -5.10 12.57
C GLY A 244 7.39 -5.16 11.16
N MET A 245 8.67 -5.51 11.00
CA MET A 245 9.32 -5.59 9.68
C MET A 245 9.65 -7.05 9.36
N ALA A 246 8.87 -7.63 8.46
CA ALA A 246 8.98 -9.03 8.08
C ALA A 246 9.90 -9.21 6.87
N LYS A 247 10.73 -10.27 6.91
CA LYS A 247 11.58 -10.66 5.77
C LYS A 247 10.81 -11.61 4.86
N ARG A 248 10.67 -11.27 3.58
CA ARG A 248 10.05 -12.13 2.56
C ARG A 248 10.99 -12.26 1.36
N GLN A 249 11.12 -13.45 0.78
CA GLN A 249 11.98 -13.70 -0.37
C GLN A 249 11.18 -14.20 -1.57
N LEU A 250 11.04 -13.33 -2.57
CA LEU A 250 10.56 -13.63 -3.92
C LEU A 250 11.67 -13.24 -4.90
N GLY A 251 12.45 -14.24 -5.33
CA GLY A 251 13.74 -14.05 -6.01
C GLY A 251 14.82 -13.57 -5.04
N TYR A 252 14.73 -12.30 -4.66
CA TYR A 252 15.65 -11.60 -3.77
C TYR A 252 14.99 -11.29 -2.41
N PRO A 253 15.79 -11.11 -1.34
CA PRO A 253 15.24 -10.81 -0.02
C PRO A 253 14.67 -9.38 0.02
N THR A 254 13.47 -9.26 0.55
CA THR A 254 12.74 -8.01 0.76
C THR A 254 12.28 -7.89 2.21
N VAL A 255 11.98 -6.67 2.63
CA VAL A 255 11.37 -6.34 3.91
C VAL A 255 10.03 -5.69 3.64
N GLU A 256 9.00 -6.15 4.34
CA GLU A 256 7.66 -5.57 4.29
C GLU A 256 7.14 -5.29 5.71
N PRO A 257 6.45 -4.15 5.93
CA PRO A 257 5.77 -3.92 7.20
C PRO A 257 4.61 -4.91 7.39
N ASN A 258 4.39 -5.33 8.63
CA ASN A 258 3.24 -6.12 9.05
C ASN A 258 2.44 -5.38 10.16
N CYS A 259 1.43 -6.04 10.72
CA CYS A 259 0.55 -5.46 11.74
C CYS A 259 1.31 -4.92 12.97
N ALA A 260 2.37 -5.60 13.39
CA ALA A 260 3.10 -5.27 14.61
C ALA A 260 3.88 -3.95 14.51
N LEU A 261 4.13 -3.42 13.31
CA LEU A 261 4.78 -2.12 13.15
C LEU A 261 3.97 -1.01 13.83
N CYS A 262 2.67 -0.98 13.54
CA CYS A 262 1.75 0.04 14.04
C CYS A 262 1.12 -0.33 15.39
N HIS A 263 1.16 -1.61 15.75
CA HIS A 263 0.46 -2.16 16.90
C HIS A 263 1.40 -2.84 17.90
N THR A 264 2.63 -2.37 18.00
CA THR A 264 3.52 -2.70 19.14
C THR A 264 3.99 -1.41 19.78
N GLY A 265 3.56 -1.18 21.01
CA GLY A 265 4.00 -0.06 21.83
C GLY A 265 5.20 -0.41 22.69
N SER A 266 5.69 0.57 23.44
CA SER A 266 6.65 0.32 24.51
C SER A 266 6.45 1.26 25.68
N TYR A 267 6.92 0.81 26.84
CA TYR A 267 7.02 1.66 28.02
C TYR A 267 8.31 1.39 28.80
N ARG A 268 8.68 2.37 29.63
CA ARG A 268 9.75 2.33 30.62
C ARG A 268 9.24 2.95 31.92
N ALA A 269 9.56 2.32 33.04
CA ALA A 269 9.28 2.88 34.35
C ALA A 269 10.19 4.10 34.63
N ASN A 270 11.46 4.03 34.20
CA ASN A 270 12.44 5.09 34.35
C ASN A 270 13.25 5.31 33.06
N ALA A 271 13.84 6.50 32.91
CA ALA A 271 14.60 6.88 31.72
C ALA A 271 15.82 5.98 31.42
N THR A 272 16.35 5.30 32.43
CA THR A 272 17.52 4.41 32.34
C THR A 272 17.15 2.96 32.05
N ASP A 273 15.87 2.61 32.14
CA ASP A 273 15.42 1.23 31.95
C ASP A 273 15.47 0.85 30.47
N VAL A 274 15.54 -0.45 30.20
CA VAL A 274 15.36 -0.99 28.85
C VAL A 274 13.87 -0.91 28.50
N ALA A 275 13.56 -0.43 27.29
CA ALA A 275 12.18 -0.36 26.82
C ALA A 275 11.55 -1.75 26.79
N VAL A 276 10.35 -1.86 27.35
CA VAL A 276 9.56 -3.09 27.32
C VAL A 276 8.62 -3.02 26.11
N PRO A 277 8.89 -3.76 25.02
CA PRO A 277 7.96 -3.84 23.90
C PRO A 277 6.70 -4.59 24.36
N VAL A 278 5.54 -4.07 23.98
CA VAL A 278 4.23 -4.66 24.29
C VAL A 278 3.49 -4.91 22.99
N ALA A 279 3.44 -6.17 22.59
CA ALA A 279 2.69 -6.60 21.42
C ALA A 279 1.21 -6.19 21.56
N THR A 280 0.59 -5.83 20.45
CA THR A 280 -0.82 -5.41 20.34
C THR A 280 -1.19 -4.05 20.95
N ALA A 281 -0.22 -3.34 21.56
CA ALA A 281 -0.40 -1.97 22.05
C ALA A 281 -0.21 -0.91 20.94
N PRO A 282 -0.78 0.30 21.08
CA PRO A 282 -0.45 1.45 20.23
C PRO A 282 1.06 1.69 20.10
N ALA A 283 1.59 1.84 18.88
CA ALA A 283 3.01 2.12 18.66
C ALA A 283 3.38 3.59 18.96
N ASN A 284 3.31 3.98 20.24
CA ASN A 284 3.49 5.36 20.76
C ASN A 284 4.78 6.07 20.30
N THR A 285 5.84 5.34 19.96
CA THR A 285 7.13 5.89 19.54
C THR A 285 7.30 6.00 18.03
N LEU A 286 6.49 5.30 17.23
CA LEU A 286 6.69 5.13 15.79
C LEU A 286 6.43 6.43 15.02
N GLN A 287 7.38 6.84 14.18
CA GLN A 287 7.28 7.99 13.28
C GLN A 287 7.22 7.53 11.83
N LEU A 288 6.07 6.96 11.44
CA LEU A 288 5.89 6.37 10.11
C LEU A 288 6.10 7.38 8.98
N GLN A 289 5.51 8.57 9.09
CA GLN A 289 5.68 9.64 8.12
C GLN A 289 7.16 10.05 7.98
N ALA A 290 7.89 10.20 9.09
CA ALA A 290 9.30 10.60 9.04
C ALA A 290 10.17 9.52 8.37
N PHE A 291 9.92 8.24 8.67
CA PHE A 291 10.59 7.12 8.03
C PHE A 291 10.33 7.07 6.51
N GLN A 292 9.07 7.26 6.08
CA GLN A 292 8.71 7.33 4.66
C GLN A 292 9.50 8.43 3.94
N TRP A 293 9.49 9.65 4.49
CA TRP A 293 10.18 10.79 3.89
C TRP A 293 11.69 10.65 3.91
N PHE A 294 12.27 10.01 4.94
CA PHE A 294 13.68 9.61 4.93
C PHE A 294 14.01 8.71 3.72
N ALA A 295 13.22 7.66 3.49
CA ALA A 295 13.45 6.75 2.36
C ALA A 295 13.30 7.48 1.01
N TYR A 296 12.29 8.34 0.88
CA TYR A 296 12.04 9.14 -0.33
C TYR A 296 13.16 10.14 -0.61
N ASP A 297 13.64 10.84 0.42
CA ASP A 297 14.68 11.86 0.28
C ASP A 297 16.05 11.23 0.05
N CYS A 298 16.31 10.05 0.63
CA CYS A 298 17.48 9.25 0.30
C CYS A 298 17.44 8.80 -1.16
N ALA A 299 16.31 8.27 -1.66
CA ALA A 299 16.16 7.86 -3.05
C ALA A 299 16.25 9.03 -4.05
N SER A 300 15.89 10.24 -3.62
CA SER A 300 15.99 11.47 -4.41
C SER A 300 17.41 12.04 -4.48
N ASP A 301 18.31 11.60 -3.60
CA ASP A 301 19.66 12.14 -3.52
C ASP A 301 20.47 11.76 -4.78
N PRO A 302 21.23 12.69 -5.38
CA PRO A 302 22.11 12.38 -6.52
C PRO A 302 23.13 11.27 -6.21
N LYS A 303 23.51 11.09 -4.94
CA LYS A 303 24.41 10.01 -4.50
C LYS A 303 23.73 8.63 -4.52
N PHE A 304 22.40 8.57 -4.62
CA PHE A 304 21.62 7.33 -4.69
C PHE A 304 21.77 6.67 -6.07
N THR A 305 22.96 6.13 -6.31
CA THR A 305 23.37 5.45 -7.54
C THR A 305 23.54 3.95 -7.26
N PRO A 306 23.33 3.07 -8.25
CA PRO A 306 23.60 1.64 -8.09
C PRO A 306 25.02 1.36 -7.59
N ASP A 307 26.00 2.17 -7.97
CA ASP A 307 27.41 1.99 -7.62
C ASP A 307 27.66 2.25 -6.14
N ALA A 308 27.18 3.39 -5.63
CA ALA A 308 27.29 3.74 -4.23
C ALA A 308 26.53 2.73 -3.34
N ILE A 309 25.33 2.32 -3.78
CA ILE A 309 24.51 1.36 -3.04
C ILE A 309 25.19 -0.01 -3.02
N MET A 310 25.69 -0.50 -4.17
CA MET A 310 26.41 -1.76 -4.22
C MET A 310 27.70 -1.73 -3.40
N ALA A 311 28.41 -0.60 -3.33
CA ALA A 311 29.57 -0.45 -2.46
C ALA A 311 29.19 -0.60 -0.98
N ALA A 312 28.11 0.06 -0.54
CA ALA A 312 27.60 -0.06 0.82
C ALA A 312 27.10 -1.50 1.13
N ILE A 313 26.39 -2.12 0.19
CA ILE A 313 25.92 -3.51 0.32
C ILE A 313 27.09 -4.48 0.44
N ASN A 314 28.11 -4.36 -0.41
CA ASN A 314 29.29 -5.25 -0.36
C ASN A 314 30.12 -5.08 0.92
N GLY A 315 30.01 -3.93 1.60
CA GLY A 315 30.62 -3.71 2.91
C GLY A 315 29.95 -4.48 4.04
N LYS A 316 28.70 -4.94 3.84
CA LYS A 316 27.92 -5.69 4.85
C LYS A 316 27.60 -7.13 4.45
N PHE A 317 27.45 -7.40 3.15
CA PHE A 317 26.94 -8.66 2.61
C PHE A 317 27.88 -9.23 1.54
N GLN A 318 28.05 -10.55 1.55
CA GLN A 318 28.79 -11.26 0.52
C GLN A 318 27.83 -11.82 -0.53
N LEU A 319 27.59 -11.06 -1.60
CA LEU A 319 26.68 -11.46 -2.67
C LEU A 319 27.39 -12.27 -3.77
N GLY A 320 26.67 -13.21 -4.37
CA GLY A 320 27.14 -13.96 -5.55
C GLY A 320 27.25 -13.09 -6.81
N PHE A 321 27.94 -13.57 -7.85
CA PHE A 321 28.15 -12.81 -9.10
C PHE A 321 26.83 -12.36 -9.75
N PHE A 322 25.90 -13.29 -9.98
CA PHE A 322 24.60 -12.97 -10.57
C PHE A 322 23.74 -12.13 -9.64
N GLU A 323 23.76 -12.41 -8.33
CA GLU A 323 23.03 -11.59 -7.36
C GLU A 323 23.49 -10.13 -7.39
N LYS A 324 24.80 -9.86 -7.52
CA LYS A 324 25.34 -8.51 -7.72
C LYS A 324 24.85 -7.88 -9.02
N LEU A 325 24.82 -8.64 -10.11
CA LEU A 325 24.36 -8.18 -11.42
C LEU A 325 22.88 -7.75 -11.36
N TYR A 326 22.01 -8.62 -10.83
CA TYR A 326 20.58 -8.32 -10.70
C TYR A 326 20.32 -7.19 -9.71
N ASN A 327 21.05 -7.12 -8.59
CA ASN A 327 20.93 -6.00 -7.66
C ASN A 327 21.27 -4.67 -8.33
N ARG A 328 22.43 -4.60 -8.99
CA ARG A 328 22.93 -3.38 -9.63
C ARG A 328 22.04 -2.89 -10.76
N TYR A 329 21.62 -3.78 -11.66
CA TYR A 329 21.00 -3.38 -12.92
C TYR A 329 19.47 -3.47 -12.93
N LEU A 330 18.84 -4.20 -12.00
CA LEU A 330 17.39 -4.38 -11.97
C LEU A 330 16.78 -3.97 -10.62
N ILE A 331 17.20 -4.58 -9.52
CA ILE A 331 16.52 -4.42 -8.22
C ILE A 331 16.70 -3.00 -7.67
N ILE A 332 17.92 -2.45 -7.65
CA ILE A 332 18.18 -1.10 -7.13
C ILE A 332 17.46 -0.03 -7.99
N PRO A 333 17.56 -0.03 -9.33
CA PRO A 333 16.79 0.90 -10.17
C PRO A 333 15.28 0.81 -9.96
N MET A 334 14.74 -0.41 -9.85
CA MET A 334 13.32 -0.63 -9.59
C MET A 334 12.90 -0.09 -8.21
N ALA A 335 13.68 -0.35 -7.16
CA ALA A 335 13.41 0.18 -5.82
C ALA A 335 13.49 1.70 -5.79
N LYS A 336 14.47 2.31 -6.48
CA LYS A 336 14.56 3.77 -6.64
C LYS A 336 13.29 4.32 -7.30
N SER A 337 12.88 3.72 -8.41
CA SER A 337 11.69 4.15 -9.16
C SER A 337 10.43 4.03 -8.31
N ALA A 338 10.26 2.92 -7.57
CA ALA A 338 9.14 2.72 -6.66
C ALA A 338 9.10 3.78 -5.55
N LEU A 339 10.24 4.06 -4.89
CA LEU A 339 10.32 5.09 -3.84
C LEU A 339 10.00 6.49 -4.37
N LEU A 340 10.46 6.84 -5.58
CA LEU A 340 10.16 8.14 -6.19
C LEU A 340 8.69 8.26 -6.62
N LYS A 341 8.09 7.17 -7.13
CA LYS A 341 6.65 7.11 -7.44
C LYS A 341 5.82 7.28 -6.17
N GLN A 342 6.20 6.62 -5.08
CA GLN A 342 5.55 6.79 -3.78
C GLN A 342 5.72 8.22 -3.25
N LYS A 343 6.92 8.80 -3.34
CA LYS A 343 7.16 10.21 -2.96
C LYS A 343 6.15 11.16 -3.61
N GLN A 344 5.89 10.97 -4.90
CA GLN A 344 4.90 11.77 -5.62
C GLN A 344 3.46 11.48 -5.16
N ALA A 345 3.10 10.21 -5.02
CA ALA A 345 1.77 9.80 -4.56
C ALA A 345 1.44 10.28 -3.14
N TYR A 346 2.45 10.45 -2.29
CA TYR A 346 2.31 10.89 -0.90
C TYR A 346 2.65 12.37 -0.68
N ALA A 347 2.88 13.16 -1.74
CA ALA A 347 3.24 14.58 -1.63
C ALA A 347 2.20 15.42 -0.85
N TRP A 348 0.91 15.03 -0.91
CA TRP A 348 -0.19 15.65 -0.15
C TRP A 348 0.06 15.67 1.36
N GLN A 349 0.85 14.73 1.90
CA GLN A 349 1.18 14.70 3.33
C GLN A 349 1.95 15.95 3.79
N LYS A 350 2.71 16.61 2.89
CA LYS A 350 3.44 17.86 3.20
C LYS A 350 2.51 19.08 3.26
N LEU A 351 1.27 18.94 2.80
CA LEU A 351 0.24 19.97 2.80
C LEU A 351 -0.72 19.86 3.99
N ARG A 352 -0.44 18.93 4.92
CA ARG A 352 -1.21 18.70 6.15
C ARG A 352 -0.30 18.85 7.36
N PRO A 353 -0.86 19.05 8.56
CA PRO A 353 -0.10 18.95 9.81
C PRO A 353 0.66 17.62 9.90
N ALA A 354 1.90 17.69 10.37
CA ALA A 354 2.74 16.51 10.52
C ALA A 354 2.10 15.51 11.49
N GLN A 355 2.13 14.23 11.12
CA GLN A 355 1.51 13.14 11.88
C GLN A 355 2.25 12.91 13.20
N GLY A 356 3.58 13.01 13.20
CA GLY A 356 4.39 12.79 14.41
C GLY A 356 4.34 11.34 14.93
N PRO A 357 4.96 11.09 16.10
CA PRO A 357 5.00 9.76 16.72
C PRO A 357 3.60 9.23 17.09
N GLY A 358 3.39 7.92 16.93
CA GLY A 358 2.19 7.22 17.38
C GLY A 358 0.95 7.38 16.50
N ARG A 359 1.06 8.12 15.39
CA ARG A 359 -0.09 8.52 14.58
C ARG A 359 0.12 8.26 13.09
N THR A 360 -0.98 8.04 12.38
CA THR A 360 -0.98 7.91 10.92
C THR A 360 -2.29 8.41 10.31
N ASP A 361 -2.25 8.85 9.05
CA ASP A 361 -3.47 9.06 8.26
C ASP A 361 -4.01 7.72 7.76
N THR A 362 -5.25 7.39 8.11
CA THR A 362 -5.79 6.03 7.86
C THR A 362 -6.48 5.85 6.51
N PHE A 363 -7.00 6.91 5.89
CA PHE A 363 -7.89 6.76 4.72
C PHE A 363 -7.51 7.60 3.52
N ASN A 364 -6.74 8.68 3.67
CA ASN A 364 -6.25 9.40 2.50
C ASN A 364 -5.33 8.53 1.62
N PRO A 365 -4.43 7.69 2.15
CA PRO A 365 -3.69 6.72 1.35
C PRO A 365 -4.63 5.79 0.56
N THR A 366 -5.65 5.23 1.20
CA THR A 366 -6.61 4.35 0.53
C THR A 366 -7.43 5.08 -0.53
N LYS A 367 -7.94 6.28 -0.24
CA LYS A 367 -8.67 7.11 -1.22
C LYS A 367 -7.81 7.38 -2.45
N MET A 368 -6.61 7.93 -2.25
CA MET A 368 -5.80 8.48 -3.34
C MET A 368 -4.97 7.41 -4.06
N VAL A 369 -4.34 6.51 -3.30
CA VAL A 369 -3.40 5.52 -3.86
C VAL A 369 -4.11 4.25 -4.32
N VAL A 370 -5.11 3.78 -3.58
CA VAL A 370 -5.82 2.52 -3.91
C VAL A 370 -7.01 2.78 -4.84
N PHE A 371 -7.86 3.76 -4.50
CA PHE A 371 -9.08 4.03 -5.26
C PHE A 371 -8.97 5.19 -6.25
N GLY A 372 -7.85 5.90 -6.31
CA GLY A 372 -7.60 6.95 -7.30
C GLY A 372 -8.45 8.21 -7.13
N PHE A 373 -8.95 8.48 -5.92
CA PHE A 373 -9.67 9.73 -5.62
C PHE A 373 -8.72 10.93 -5.73
N PRO A 374 -9.23 12.10 -6.17
CA PRO A 374 -8.45 13.33 -6.09
C PRO A 374 -8.16 13.71 -4.63
N ASP A 375 -7.13 14.53 -4.42
CA ASP A 375 -6.89 15.13 -3.11
C ASP A 375 -8.03 16.08 -2.74
N ASP A 376 -8.82 15.70 -1.72
CA ASP A 376 -9.97 16.45 -1.21
C ASP A 376 -9.63 17.34 -0.02
N SER A 377 -8.34 17.56 0.25
CA SER A 377 -7.85 18.39 1.35
C SER A 377 -8.15 17.89 2.76
N THR A 378 -8.76 16.72 2.92
CA THR A 378 -9.12 16.20 4.24
C THR A 378 -7.90 15.73 5.05
N ILE A 379 -8.04 15.68 6.37
CA ILE A 379 -7.03 15.19 7.33
C ILE A 379 -7.59 13.93 8.00
N GLY A 380 -6.94 12.78 7.77
CA GLY A 380 -7.32 11.49 8.36
C GLY A 380 -6.40 11.03 9.48
N THR A 381 -5.53 11.89 10.00
CA THR A 381 -4.54 11.55 11.03
C THR A 381 -5.21 11.16 12.35
N VAL A 382 -4.86 9.99 12.86
CA VAL A 382 -5.32 9.45 14.14
C VAL A 382 -4.18 8.78 14.90
N ASP A 383 -4.40 8.62 16.20
CA ASP A 383 -3.61 7.74 17.04
C ASP A 383 -3.80 6.27 16.65
N LEU A 384 -2.72 5.51 16.72
CA LEU A 384 -2.69 4.09 16.41
C LEU A 384 -3.45 3.31 17.49
N PRO A 385 -4.52 2.56 17.17
CA PRO A 385 -5.30 1.89 18.20
C PRO A 385 -4.62 0.61 18.72
N GLN A 386 -5.06 0.13 19.87
CA GLN A 386 -4.76 -1.22 20.35
C GLN A 386 -5.47 -2.29 19.50
N VAL A 387 -4.90 -3.50 19.49
CA VAL A 387 -5.49 -4.66 18.78
C VAL A 387 -5.66 -5.91 19.64
N TRP A 388 -5.50 -5.82 20.96
CA TRP A 388 -5.89 -6.88 21.88
C TRP A 388 -7.41 -6.99 22.03
N ASN A 389 -7.86 -8.06 22.71
CA ASN A 389 -9.25 -8.37 23.04
C ASN A 389 -10.20 -8.22 21.84
N GLN A 390 -9.89 -8.84 20.70
CA GLN A 390 -10.72 -8.68 19.51
C GLN A 390 -12.01 -9.50 19.57
N LYS A 391 -12.06 -10.62 20.31
CA LYS A 391 -13.26 -11.44 20.41
C LYS A 391 -14.51 -10.67 20.88
N PRO A 392 -14.49 -9.92 22.00
CA PRO A 392 -15.65 -9.15 22.42
C PRO A 392 -15.97 -7.95 21.51
N ARG A 393 -15.10 -7.62 20.53
CA ARG A 393 -15.32 -6.54 19.56
C ARG A 393 -16.02 -7.01 18.29
N GLU A 394 -16.23 -8.31 18.09
CA GLU A 394 -16.95 -8.85 16.92
C GLU A 394 -18.40 -8.34 16.83
N SER A 395 -19.01 -7.95 17.96
CA SER A 395 -20.38 -7.39 18.02
C SER A 395 -20.43 -5.86 17.99
N MET A 396 -19.32 -5.19 17.65
CA MET A 396 -19.17 -3.73 17.73
C MET A 396 -18.95 -3.09 16.37
N TYR A 397 -19.14 -1.77 16.30
CA TYR A 397 -18.57 -0.98 15.21
C TYR A 397 -17.12 -0.61 15.52
N LEU A 398 -16.26 -0.96 14.57
CA LEU A 398 -14.82 -0.89 14.58
C LEU A 398 -14.31 0.42 13.94
N HIS A 399 -12.99 0.64 14.05
CA HIS A 399 -12.33 1.92 13.81
C HIS A 399 -12.82 3.04 14.73
N TRP A 400 -12.09 4.16 14.76
CA TRP A 400 -12.42 5.32 15.57
C TRP A 400 -13.84 5.86 15.30
N ASP A 401 -14.26 5.85 14.05
CA ASP A 401 -15.53 6.39 13.55
C ASP A 401 -16.68 5.36 13.51
N GLY A 402 -16.47 4.12 13.95
CA GLY A 402 -17.53 3.11 13.95
C GLY A 402 -18.04 2.77 12.54
N ASN A 403 -17.14 2.82 11.56
CA ASN A 403 -17.48 2.80 10.14
C ASN A 403 -17.54 1.39 9.54
N ASN A 404 -17.25 0.34 10.30
CA ASN A 404 -17.27 -1.04 9.84
C ASN A 404 -17.58 -1.97 11.03
N ASN A 405 -18.41 -3.01 10.86
CA ASN A 405 -18.72 -3.99 11.91
C ASN A 405 -18.30 -5.44 11.56
N ASN A 406 -17.38 -5.59 10.62
CA ASN A 406 -16.83 -6.88 10.20
C ASN A 406 -15.31 -6.88 10.37
N ILE A 407 -14.83 -7.67 11.32
CA ILE A 407 -13.41 -7.72 11.67
C ILE A 407 -12.51 -8.18 10.51
N HIS A 408 -13.00 -9.10 9.67
CA HIS A 408 -12.24 -9.59 8.53
C HIS A 408 -12.09 -8.48 7.47
N GLU A 409 -13.18 -7.80 7.13
CA GLU A 409 -13.16 -6.67 6.21
C GLU A 409 -12.23 -5.56 6.71
N ARG A 410 -12.36 -5.18 7.98
CA ARG A 410 -11.50 -4.18 8.62
C ARG A 410 -10.02 -4.55 8.49
N ASN A 411 -9.66 -5.79 8.80
CA ASN A 411 -8.28 -6.24 8.77
C ASN A 411 -7.72 -6.22 7.35
N TYR A 412 -8.44 -6.77 6.36
CA TYR A 412 -7.97 -6.76 4.97
C TYR A 412 -7.89 -5.34 4.39
N ALA A 413 -8.80 -4.44 4.74
CA ALA A 413 -8.72 -3.04 4.33
C ALA A 413 -7.50 -2.33 4.94
N ALA A 414 -7.15 -2.62 6.20
CA ALA A 414 -5.93 -2.10 6.82
C ALA A 414 -4.68 -2.65 6.13
N ALA A 415 -4.66 -3.94 5.76
CA ALA A 415 -3.57 -4.53 4.97
C ALA A 415 -3.47 -3.89 3.58
N MET A 416 -4.60 -3.60 2.93
CA MET A 416 -4.66 -2.92 1.64
C MET A 416 -4.04 -1.52 1.70
N ALA A 417 -4.32 -0.77 2.78
CA ALA A 417 -3.80 0.58 2.97
C ALA A 417 -2.27 0.64 3.05
N VAL A 418 -1.61 -0.44 3.51
CA VAL A 418 -0.15 -0.55 3.57
C VAL A 418 0.46 -1.26 2.35
N GLY A 419 -0.37 -1.67 1.37
CA GLY A 419 0.08 -2.19 0.08
C GLY A 419 -0.17 -3.68 -0.17
N ALA A 420 -0.97 -4.37 0.63
CA ALA A 420 -1.43 -5.72 0.31
C ALA A 420 -2.43 -5.70 -0.84
N THR A 421 -2.35 -6.70 -1.72
CA THR A 421 -3.29 -6.90 -2.83
C THR A 421 -3.91 -8.29 -2.75
N PRO A 422 -5.05 -8.53 -3.43
CA PRO A 422 -5.66 -9.87 -3.50
C PRO A 422 -4.68 -10.97 -3.93
N GLU A 423 -3.72 -10.63 -4.80
CA GLU A 423 -2.73 -11.57 -5.35
C GLU A 423 -1.48 -11.73 -4.48
N SER A 424 -1.19 -10.78 -3.59
CA SER A 424 0.07 -10.75 -2.82
C SER A 424 -0.07 -11.15 -1.36
N VAL A 425 -1.27 -10.97 -0.80
CA VAL A 425 -1.59 -11.30 0.59
C VAL A 425 -1.34 -12.78 0.87
N LEU A 426 -0.98 -13.10 2.11
CA LEU A 426 -0.75 -14.47 2.58
C LEU A 426 -1.85 -14.87 3.57
N PRO A 427 -3.02 -15.37 3.11
CA PRO A 427 -4.15 -15.65 4.00
C PRO A 427 -3.83 -16.56 5.18
N PRO A 428 -3.02 -17.64 5.06
CA PRO A 428 -2.65 -18.45 6.21
C PRO A 428 -1.91 -17.66 7.30
N SER A 429 -0.93 -16.85 6.89
CA SER A 429 -0.16 -15.99 7.80
C SER A 429 -1.05 -14.92 8.43
N PHE A 430 -1.87 -14.26 7.60
CA PHE A 430 -2.78 -13.20 8.02
C PHE A 430 -3.87 -13.67 8.99
N ASN A 431 -4.44 -14.85 8.73
CA ASN A 431 -5.48 -15.44 9.56
C ASN A 431 -4.91 -15.95 10.88
N ARG A 432 -3.67 -16.45 10.93
CA ARG A 432 -3.00 -16.84 12.18
C ARG A 432 -2.91 -15.64 13.14
N VAL A 433 -2.47 -14.49 12.64
CA VAL A 433 -2.47 -13.23 13.42
C VAL A 433 -3.88 -12.87 13.88
N THR A 434 -4.84 -12.84 12.95
CA THR A 434 -6.23 -12.46 13.28
C THR A 434 -6.83 -13.35 14.37
N ASN A 435 -6.60 -14.67 14.29
CA ASN A 435 -7.10 -15.64 15.27
C ASN A 435 -6.46 -15.47 16.64
N TRP A 436 -5.15 -15.22 16.70
CA TRP A 436 -4.44 -14.97 17.96
C TRP A 436 -4.97 -13.72 18.67
N LEU A 437 -5.21 -12.63 17.92
CA LEU A 437 -5.74 -11.37 18.46
C LEU A 437 -7.15 -11.48 19.05
N LEU A 438 -7.94 -12.49 18.65
CA LEU A 438 -9.26 -12.72 19.24
C LEU A 438 -9.17 -12.94 20.76
N GLY A 439 -8.22 -13.78 21.19
CA GLY A 439 -8.06 -14.17 22.60
C GLY A 439 -6.94 -13.44 23.36
N HIS A 440 -6.04 -12.75 22.67
CA HIS A 440 -4.93 -12.04 23.31
C HIS A 440 -5.44 -10.87 24.17
N LYS A 441 -5.05 -10.82 25.44
CA LYS A 441 -5.55 -9.84 26.42
C LYS A 441 -4.69 -8.59 26.49
N ALA A 442 -5.29 -7.50 26.92
CA ALA A 442 -4.57 -6.30 27.32
C ALA A 442 -3.54 -6.61 28.43
N PRO A 443 -2.38 -5.92 28.46
CA PRO A 443 -1.41 -6.08 29.52
C PRO A 443 -1.95 -5.52 30.85
N ALA A 444 -1.69 -6.24 31.94
CA ALA A 444 -2.00 -5.73 33.27
C ALA A 444 -1.12 -4.52 33.61
N TRP A 445 -1.63 -3.64 34.48
CA TRP A 445 -0.87 -2.54 35.04
C TRP A 445 0.37 -3.06 35.80
N PRO A 446 1.59 -2.62 35.43
CA PRO A 446 2.82 -3.19 35.96
C PRO A 446 3.30 -2.54 37.27
N PHE A 447 2.62 -1.49 37.75
CA PHE A 447 3.02 -0.76 38.95
C PHE A 447 2.11 -1.10 40.15
N ALA A 448 2.45 -0.58 41.33
CA ALA A 448 1.60 -0.72 42.50
C ALA A 448 0.24 -0.01 42.32
N LEU A 449 -0.77 -0.52 43.02
CA LEU A 449 -2.13 0.04 43.06
C LEU A 449 -2.52 0.37 44.50
N ASP A 450 -3.14 1.54 44.68
CA ASP A 450 -3.81 1.92 45.92
C ASP A 450 -5.22 1.31 45.97
N GLN A 451 -5.34 0.17 46.65
CA GLN A 451 -6.58 -0.61 46.70
C GLN A 451 -7.77 0.16 47.29
N ALA A 452 -7.53 1.09 48.22
CA ALA A 452 -8.60 1.92 48.78
C ALA A 452 -9.17 2.87 47.72
N LYS A 453 -8.29 3.49 46.92
CA LYS A 453 -8.71 4.33 45.78
C LYS A 453 -9.33 3.52 44.65
N VAL A 454 -8.87 2.31 44.37
CA VAL A 454 -9.54 1.39 43.42
C VAL A 454 -10.98 1.14 43.86
N ALA A 455 -11.19 0.81 45.14
CA ALA A 455 -12.54 0.59 45.69
C ALA A 455 -13.42 1.84 45.63
N GLN A 456 -12.86 3.03 45.87
CA GLN A 456 -13.56 4.30 45.74
C GLN A 456 -13.88 4.65 44.26
N GLY A 457 -12.95 4.38 43.35
CA GLY A 457 -13.05 4.72 41.93
C GLY A 457 -14.02 3.87 41.14
N LYS A 458 -14.16 2.58 41.51
CA LYS A 458 -15.05 1.63 40.86
C LYS A 458 -16.50 2.15 40.69
N PRO A 459 -17.22 2.57 41.75
CA PRO A 459 -18.59 3.07 41.59
C PRO A 459 -18.65 4.38 40.78
N ILE A 460 -17.59 5.19 40.78
CA ILE A 460 -17.49 6.40 39.95
C ILE A 460 -17.42 6.00 38.48
N TRP A 461 -16.59 5.03 38.13
CA TRP A 461 -16.48 4.52 36.75
C TRP A 461 -17.77 3.85 36.29
N GLU A 462 -18.38 3.01 37.14
CA GLU A 462 -19.66 2.35 36.86
C GLU A 462 -20.77 3.35 36.54
N LYS A 463 -20.84 4.45 37.31
CA LYS A 463 -21.85 5.49 37.13
C LYS A 463 -21.62 6.37 35.91
N ASN A 464 -20.37 6.74 35.62
CA ASN A 464 -20.07 7.82 34.67
C ASN A 464 -19.47 7.33 33.33
N CYS A 465 -18.91 6.13 33.29
CA CYS A 465 -18.07 5.67 32.17
C CYS A 465 -18.55 4.33 31.60
N ALA A 466 -18.93 3.39 32.47
CA ALA A 466 -19.21 2.01 32.07
C ALA A 466 -20.28 1.91 30.98
N GLY A 467 -21.34 2.73 31.04
CA GLY A 467 -22.42 2.71 30.05
C GLY A 467 -21.94 2.75 28.59
N CYS A 468 -20.89 3.54 28.31
CA CYS A 468 -20.28 3.64 26.99
C CYS A 468 -19.06 2.73 26.81
N HIS A 469 -18.27 2.46 27.86
CA HIS A 469 -16.92 1.90 27.75
C HIS A 469 -16.74 0.47 28.30
N ASP A 470 -17.74 -0.10 28.97
CA ASP A 470 -17.66 -1.45 29.52
C ASP A 470 -18.11 -2.49 28.50
N PHE A 471 -17.43 -3.63 28.42
CA PHE A 471 -17.82 -4.67 27.47
C PHE A 471 -19.25 -5.16 27.75
N GLY A 472 -20.04 -5.33 26.69
CA GLY A 472 -21.41 -5.85 26.78
C GLY A 472 -22.48 -4.83 27.13
N ARG A 473 -22.16 -3.54 27.28
CA ARG A 473 -23.18 -2.48 27.38
C ARG A 473 -23.71 -2.09 26.01
N THR A 474 -24.96 -1.61 25.99
CA THR A 474 -25.69 -1.24 24.76
C THR A 474 -24.95 -0.21 23.92
N ASP A 475 -24.32 0.78 24.57
CA ASP A 475 -23.69 1.90 23.87
C ASP A 475 -22.23 1.62 23.48
N THR A 476 -21.66 0.50 23.93
CA THR A 476 -20.26 0.16 23.69
C THR A 476 -20.05 -0.33 22.27
N GLY A 477 -19.06 0.28 21.60
CA GLY A 477 -18.81 0.07 20.18
C GLY A 477 -19.88 0.67 19.28
N GLN A 478 -20.72 1.58 19.79
CA GLN A 478 -21.74 2.29 19.02
C GLN A 478 -21.36 3.77 18.85
N VAL A 479 -21.96 4.41 17.84
CA VAL A 479 -21.91 5.86 17.66
C VAL A 479 -23.22 6.44 18.20
N THR A 480 -23.19 6.92 19.45
CA THR A 480 -24.40 7.32 20.20
C THR A 480 -24.67 8.82 20.23
N THR A 481 -23.73 9.63 19.76
CA THR A 481 -23.83 11.10 19.72
C THR A 481 -23.55 11.61 18.31
N ASN A 482 -23.87 12.88 18.07
CA ASN A 482 -23.35 13.63 16.92
C ASN A 482 -22.02 14.29 17.26
N ILE A 483 -21.20 14.61 16.25
CA ILE A 483 -19.88 15.22 16.47
C ILE A 483 -19.95 16.53 17.25
N ASP A 484 -20.98 17.35 17.05
CA ASP A 484 -21.18 18.61 17.79
C ASP A 484 -21.47 18.38 19.28
N GLN A 485 -22.13 17.27 19.63
CA GLN A 485 -22.41 16.89 21.01
C GLN A 485 -21.17 16.30 21.69
N LEU A 486 -20.41 15.47 20.97
CA LEU A 486 -19.17 14.90 21.48
C LEU A 486 -18.07 15.97 21.63
N GLY A 487 -18.02 16.93 20.71
CA GLY A 487 -17.15 18.11 20.73
C GLY A 487 -15.67 17.84 20.42
N THR A 488 -15.30 16.60 20.06
CA THR A 488 -13.93 16.25 19.67
C THR A 488 -13.64 16.65 18.22
N ASP A 489 -12.36 16.67 17.82
CA ASP A 489 -11.94 17.03 16.47
C ASP A 489 -12.71 16.26 15.36
N PRO A 490 -13.29 16.92 14.34
CA PRO A 490 -14.12 16.26 13.32
C PRO A 490 -13.33 15.79 12.08
N HIS A 491 -12.04 16.10 11.94
CA HIS A 491 -11.33 15.94 10.67
C HIS A 491 -11.23 14.50 10.22
N ARG A 492 -10.87 13.59 11.13
CA ARG A 492 -10.82 12.15 10.83
C ARG A 492 -12.19 11.60 10.42
N LEU A 493 -13.26 12.04 11.08
CA LEU A 493 -14.62 11.68 10.69
C LEU A 493 -14.87 12.15 9.25
N ASN A 494 -14.54 13.41 8.94
CA ASN A 494 -14.78 14.02 7.62
C ASN A 494 -13.96 13.39 6.49
N SER A 495 -12.77 12.87 6.78
CA SER A 495 -11.93 12.22 5.77
C SER A 495 -12.53 10.92 5.22
N PHE A 496 -13.40 10.25 5.98
CA PHE A 496 -14.13 9.07 5.54
C PHE A 496 -15.45 9.49 4.87
N THR A 497 -15.56 9.37 3.56
CA THR A 497 -16.68 9.92 2.77
C THR A 497 -17.67 8.85 2.33
N THR A 498 -18.89 9.25 1.94
CA THR A 498 -19.86 8.34 1.31
C THR A 498 -19.34 7.79 -0.02
N GLY A 499 -18.58 8.59 -0.79
CA GLY A 499 -17.90 8.13 -2.00
C GLY A 499 -16.91 7.00 -1.71
N LEU A 500 -16.15 7.09 -0.61
CA LEU A 500 -15.25 6.02 -0.19
C LEU A 500 -16.01 4.75 0.22
N VAL A 501 -17.17 4.87 0.89
CA VAL A 501 -18.04 3.72 1.18
C VAL A 501 -18.46 3.02 -0.11
N THR A 502 -18.94 3.77 -1.12
CA THR A 502 -19.29 3.22 -2.42
C THR A 502 -18.10 2.51 -3.09
N ALA A 503 -16.90 3.08 -2.99
CA ALA A 503 -15.69 2.46 -3.55
C ALA A 503 -15.33 1.13 -2.87
N PHE A 504 -15.42 1.06 -1.54
CA PHE A 504 -15.26 -0.19 -0.80
C PHE A 504 -16.30 -1.23 -1.21
N HIS A 505 -17.58 -0.84 -1.27
CA HIS A 505 -18.67 -1.73 -1.69
C HIS A 505 -18.53 -2.22 -3.13
N GLY A 506 -17.97 -1.40 -4.02
CA GLY A 506 -17.67 -1.79 -5.41
C GLY A 506 -16.46 -2.72 -5.55
N PHE A 507 -15.62 -2.86 -4.54
CA PHE A 507 -14.42 -3.70 -4.60
C PHE A 507 -14.77 -5.16 -4.25
N LYS A 508 -14.69 -6.05 -5.26
CA LYS A 508 -15.09 -7.46 -5.17
C LYS A 508 -14.01 -8.40 -5.68
N LYS A 509 -12.89 -8.51 -4.96
CA LYS A 509 -11.76 -9.40 -5.29
C LYS A 509 -11.31 -10.19 -4.08
N PRO A 510 -11.79 -11.44 -3.88
CA PRO A 510 -11.41 -12.25 -2.73
C PRO A 510 -9.89 -12.34 -2.52
N PRO A 511 -9.39 -12.28 -1.27
CA PRO A 511 -10.13 -12.17 -0.01
C PRO A 511 -10.60 -10.74 0.34
N PHE A 512 -10.37 -9.75 -0.53
CA PHE A 512 -10.73 -8.35 -0.34
C PHE A 512 -12.14 -8.11 -0.92
N ASP A 513 -13.15 -8.29 -0.08
CA ASP A 513 -14.55 -8.01 -0.39
C ASP A 513 -15.14 -7.24 0.80
N PHE A 514 -15.58 -6.01 0.55
CA PHE A 514 -16.00 -5.09 1.60
C PHE A 514 -17.46 -4.70 1.42
N ASN A 515 -18.33 -5.00 2.38
CA ASN A 515 -19.77 -4.67 2.35
C ASN A 515 -20.26 -4.03 3.65
N ALA A 516 -19.48 -4.11 4.73
CA ALA A 516 -19.85 -3.64 6.06
C ALA A 516 -19.53 -2.16 6.31
N TYR A 517 -18.88 -1.47 5.37
CA TYR A 517 -18.54 -0.06 5.54
C TYR A 517 -19.75 0.87 5.51
N ARG A 518 -19.76 1.89 6.38
CA ARG A 518 -20.78 2.94 6.44
C ARG A 518 -20.17 4.28 6.85
N LYS A 519 -20.79 5.36 6.39
CA LYS A 519 -20.54 6.70 6.94
C LYS A 519 -21.31 6.85 8.25
N THR A 520 -20.68 7.46 9.25
CA THR A 520 -21.26 7.76 10.56
C THR A 520 -21.25 9.27 10.84
N GLN A 521 -21.87 9.65 11.95
CA GLN A 521 -22.09 11.03 12.40
C GLN A 521 -21.17 11.46 13.56
N SER A 522 -20.37 10.54 14.12
CA SER A 522 -19.43 10.78 15.23
C SER A 522 -18.48 9.58 15.41
N TYR A 523 -17.76 9.54 16.52
CA TYR A 523 -16.86 8.45 16.90
C TYR A 523 -17.55 7.33 17.70
N SER A 524 -17.02 6.12 17.58
CA SER A 524 -17.49 4.93 18.30
C SER A 524 -17.01 4.94 19.75
N ASN A 525 -17.89 4.56 20.68
CA ASN A 525 -17.56 4.44 22.09
C ASN A 525 -16.65 3.22 22.32
N THR A 526 -15.33 3.41 22.28
CA THR A 526 -14.39 2.28 22.39
C THR A 526 -14.30 1.75 23.81
N PRO A 527 -14.30 0.43 24.04
CA PRO A 527 -13.97 -0.16 25.34
C PRO A 527 -12.68 0.39 25.94
N THR A 528 -12.59 0.45 27.28
CA THR A 528 -11.42 1.01 28.03
C THR A 528 -10.49 -0.06 28.61
N ASP A 529 -10.53 -1.27 28.07
CA ASP A 529 -9.57 -2.33 28.41
C ASP A 529 -8.14 -1.94 28.06
N GLY A 530 -7.22 -2.15 29.01
CA GLY A 530 -5.82 -1.76 28.89
C GLY A 530 -5.61 -0.25 28.76
N VAL A 531 -6.54 0.58 29.24
CA VAL A 531 -6.54 2.03 28.99
C VAL A 531 -5.25 2.72 29.40
N TRP A 532 -4.55 2.18 30.39
CA TRP A 532 -3.29 2.72 30.86
C TRP A 532 -2.24 2.83 29.73
N LEU A 533 -2.14 1.85 28.82
CA LEU A 533 -1.12 1.86 27.76
C LEU A 533 -1.64 2.42 26.43
N ARG A 534 -2.60 3.35 26.47
CA ARG A 534 -3.20 3.97 25.29
C ARG A 534 -2.96 5.47 25.19
N ALA A 535 -2.09 6.01 26.02
CA ALA A 535 -1.75 7.42 25.92
C ALA A 535 -0.95 7.69 24.64
N PRO A 536 -1.13 8.86 24.01
CA PRO A 536 -2.10 9.91 24.36
C PRO A 536 -3.56 9.55 24.04
N TYR A 537 -4.51 10.18 24.72
CA TYR A 537 -5.95 9.90 24.63
C TYR A 537 -6.68 10.73 23.58
N LEU A 538 -7.93 10.32 23.30
CA LEU A 538 -8.77 10.69 22.16
C LEU A 538 -8.27 10.08 20.83
N HIS A 539 -9.11 10.11 19.80
CA HIS A 539 -8.83 9.47 18.51
C HIS A 539 -7.59 10.02 17.79
N ASN A 540 -7.16 11.23 18.11
CA ASN A 540 -6.04 11.93 17.48
C ASN A 540 -4.80 12.06 18.39
N GLY A 541 -4.86 11.51 19.60
CA GLY A 541 -3.76 11.58 20.57
C GLY A 541 -3.50 13.00 21.10
N SER A 542 -4.54 13.82 21.21
CA SER A 542 -4.44 15.24 21.56
C SER A 542 -4.43 15.53 23.06
N VAL A 543 -4.63 14.51 23.91
CA VAL A 543 -4.64 14.66 25.38
C VAL A 543 -3.60 13.73 26.00
N PRO A 544 -2.55 14.23 26.67
CA PRO A 544 -1.37 13.41 26.98
C PRO A 544 -1.57 12.38 28.10
N THR A 545 -2.47 12.62 29.06
CA THR A 545 -2.66 11.75 30.23
C THR A 545 -4.14 11.58 30.59
N LEU A 546 -4.52 10.53 31.34
CA LEU A 546 -5.91 10.38 31.82
C LEU A 546 -6.29 11.52 32.76
N TRP A 547 -5.33 12.00 33.56
CA TRP A 547 -5.53 13.18 34.37
C TRP A 547 -5.97 14.37 33.53
N ASP A 548 -5.25 14.66 32.44
CA ASP A 548 -5.56 15.78 31.56
C ASP A 548 -6.90 15.57 30.82
N LEU A 549 -7.28 14.33 30.50
CA LEU A 549 -8.59 14.02 29.90
C LEU A 549 -9.76 14.41 30.80
N LEU A 550 -9.59 14.24 32.12
CA LEU A 550 -10.58 14.61 33.13
C LEU A 550 -10.53 16.09 33.52
N LEU A 551 -9.64 16.90 32.93
CA LEU A 551 -9.69 18.35 33.07
C LEU A 551 -10.69 18.95 32.06
N PRO A 552 -11.34 20.09 32.41
CA PRO A 552 -12.02 20.92 31.43
C PRO A 552 -11.10 21.25 30.24
N PRO A 553 -11.58 21.26 28.98
CA PRO A 553 -10.74 21.46 27.80
C PRO A 553 -9.80 22.68 27.86
N GLU A 554 -10.24 23.78 28.46
CA GLU A 554 -9.47 25.00 28.64
C GLU A 554 -8.26 24.85 29.57
N GLN A 555 -8.21 23.80 30.38
CA GLN A 555 -7.08 23.46 31.26
C GLN A 555 -6.19 22.34 30.68
N ARG A 556 -6.56 21.75 29.55
CA ARG A 556 -5.76 20.70 28.89
C ARG A 556 -4.49 21.31 28.26
N PRO A 557 -3.35 20.59 28.26
CA PRO A 557 -2.14 21.06 27.59
C PRO A 557 -2.40 21.36 26.11
N GLN A 558 -2.09 22.58 25.68
CA GLN A 558 -2.20 22.99 24.28
C GLN A 558 -1.01 22.54 23.45
N VAL A 559 0.13 22.35 24.11
CA VAL A 559 1.41 22.04 23.50
C VAL A 559 2.19 21.10 24.40
N PHE A 560 2.67 19.98 23.87
CA PHE A 560 3.45 18.97 24.59
C PHE A 560 4.29 18.13 23.63
N TYR A 561 5.23 17.32 24.14
CA TYR A 561 6.01 16.41 23.29
C TYR A 561 5.41 15.00 23.26
N THR A 562 5.47 14.34 22.10
CA THR A 562 5.07 12.92 21.93
C THR A 562 6.24 12.04 21.52
N GLY A 563 6.02 10.72 21.46
CA GLY A 563 7.06 9.75 21.10
C GLY A 563 7.91 9.28 22.28
N SER A 564 7.48 9.61 23.50
CA SER A 564 8.07 9.10 24.75
C SER A 564 7.48 7.74 25.10
N ASP A 565 8.31 6.88 25.66
CA ASP A 565 7.94 5.61 26.28
C ASP A 565 8.16 5.65 27.81
N ILE A 566 8.62 6.75 28.38
CA ILE A 566 8.77 6.88 29.83
C ILE A 566 7.40 7.18 30.43
N TYR A 567 6.94 6.30 31.30
CA TYR A 567 5.58 6.29 31.78
C TYR A 567 5.39 7.17 33.03
N ASP A 568 4.31 7.94 33.09
CA ASP A 568 3.88 8.70 34.26
C ASP A 568 2.77 7.90 34.98
N PRO A 569 3.09 7.21 36.10
CA PRO A 569 2.10 6.39 36.80
C PRO A 569 1.09 7.21 37.61
N GLN A 570 1.35 8.50 37.84
CA GLN A 570 0.46 9.38 38.60
C GLN A 570 -0.64 9.96 37.72
N LYS A 571 -0.28 10.45 36.53
CA LYS A 571 -1.24 11.00 35.57
C LYS A 571 -1.79 9.96 34.59
N VAL A 572 -1.16 8.79 34.49
CA VAL A 572 -1.49 7.68 33.59
C VAL A 572 -1.38 8.11 32.13
N GLY A 573 -0.14 8.12 31.66
CA GLY A 573 0.26 8.40 30.29
C GLY A 573 1.78 8.41 30.17
N PHE A 574 2.32 9.09 29.16
CA PHE A 574 3.77 9.24 29.01
C PHE A 574 4.25 10.61 29.46
N ILE A 575 5.50 10.70 29.93
CA ILE A 575 6.13 11.98 30.25
C ILE A 575 6.32 12.77 28.96
N THR A 576 5.70 13.96 28.89
CA THR A 576 5.66 14.81 27.69
C THR A 576 6.44 16.12 27.81
N SER A 577 7.15 16.34 28.91
CA SER A 577 8.01 17.52 29.13
C SER A 577 9.04 17.30 30.24
N GLY A 578 10.01 18.20 30.36
CA GLY A 578 11.03 18.18 31.42
C GLY A 578 12.23 17.27 31.12
N THR A 579 13.17 17.22 32.08
CA THR A 579 14.46 16.53 31.91
C THR A 579 14.35 15.00 31.88
N GLN A 580 13.26 14.47 32.43
CA GLN A 580 12.97 13.03 32.42
C GLN A 580 12.41 12.55 31.09
N MET A 581 11.92 13.44 30.22
CA MET A 581 11.39 13.05 28.92
C MET A 581 12.51 12.47 28.03
N LYS A 582 12.23 11.32 27.41
CA LYS A 582 13.05 10.74 26.34
C LYS A 582 12.12 10.28 25.23
N ALA A 583 12.29 10.82 24.03
CA ALA A 583 11.52 10.39 22.87
C ALA A 583 12.39 9.94 21.72
N SER A 584 11.78 9.16 20.83
CA SER A 584 12.35 8.85 19.53
C SER A 584 12.58 10.13 18.69
N ALA A 585 11.73 11.15 18.86
CA ALA A 585 11.91 12.49 18.29
C ALA A 585 11.48 13.62 19.20
N ASP A 586 12.04 14.81 18.96
CA ASP A 586 11.63 16.06 19.58
C ASP A 586 10.38 16.64 18.88
N PHE A 587 9.33 15.81 18.73
CA PHE A 587 8.10 16.23 18.07
C PHE A 587 7.20 16.99 19.04
N LYS A 588 6.98 18.27 18.73
CA LYS A 588 6.07 19.16 19.46
C LYS A 588 4.66 19.03 18.92
N TYR A 589 3.78 18.40 19.68
CA TYR A 589 2.35 18.35 19.40
C TYR A 589 1.72 19.71 19.71
N ASP A 590 0.95 20.26 18.77
CA ASP A 590 0.21 21.51 18.92
C ASP A 590 -1.28 21.25 18.62
N THR A 591 -2.12 21.41 19.64
CA THR A 591 -3.56 21.12 19.57
C THR A 591 -4.35 22.21 18.84
N ARG A 592 -3.69 23.31 18.44
CA ARG A 592 -4.30 24.40 17.68
C ARG A 592 -4.25 24.17 16.16
N LEU A 593 -3.52 23.16 15.71
CA LEU A 593 -3.48 22.77 14.31
C LEU A 593 -4.72 21.94 13.95
N GLU A 594 -5.14 22.02 12.69
CA GLU A 594 -6.26 21.22 12.17
C GLU A 594 -6.00 19.71 12.36
N GLY A 595 -7.03 18.97 12.73
CA GLY A 595 -6.93 17.54 13.05
C GLY A 595 -6.35 17.24 14.44
N ASN A 596 -5.78 18.23 15.14
CA ASN A 596 -5.13 18.04 16.43
C ASN A 596 -5.94 18.56 17.63
N HIS A 597 -7.18 19.04 17.43
CA HIS A 597 -7.93 19.67 18.52
C HIS A 597 -8.14 18.71 19.71
N ASN A 598 -7.98 19.24 20.93
CA ASN A 598 -8.10 18.51 22.19
C ASN A 598 -9.41 18.79 22.95
N GLY A 599 -10.43 19.28 22.24
CA GLY A 599 -11.76 19.57 22.78
C GLY A 599 -12.64 18.33 22.98
N GLY A 600 -13.84 18.55 23.53
CA GLY A 600 -14.86 17.52 23.65
C GLY A 600 -14.61 16.47 24.73
N HIS A 601 -15.50 15.47 24.74
CA HIS A 601 -15.54 14.40 25.74
C HIS A 601 -15.53 14.98 27.18
N LEU A 602 -16.62 15.66 27.54
CA LEU A 602 -16.73 16.40 28.81
C LEU A 602 -17.09 15.52 30.02
N TYR A 603 -17.28 14.22 29.81
CA TYR A 603 -17.64 13.27 30.86
C TYR A 603 -16.52 13.18 31.92
N GLY A 604 -16.90 13.26 33.20
CA GLY A 604 -15.96 13.23 34.33
C GLY A 604 -15.22 14.54 34.64
N THR A 605 -15.35 15.58 33.79
CA THR A 605 -14.63 16.86 33.98
C THR A 605 -15.04 17.63 35.24
N GLN A 606 -16.30 17.44 35.66
CA GLN A 606 -16.90 18.08 36.84
C GLN A 606 -16.65 17.33 38.16
N LEU A 607 -15.96 16.18 38.12
CA LEU A 607 -15.60 15.45 39.33
C LEU A 607 -14.58 16.24 40.16
N SER A 608 -14.60 16.03 41.48
CA SER A 608 -13.55 16.57 42.35
C SER A 608 -12.19 15.93 42.01
N ASP A 609 -11.09 16.61 42.32
CA ASP A 609 -9.75 16.08 42.09
C ASP A 609 -9.52 14.74 42.82
N THR A 610 -10.09 14.59 44.01
CA THR A 610 -10.07 13.34 44.77
C THR A 610 -10.78 12.22 44.02
N ASP A 611 -11.97 12.49 43.49
CA ASP A 611 -12.75 11.52 42.72
C ASP A 611 -12.09 11.18 41.38
N LYS A 612 -11.47 12.16 40.71
CA LYS A 612 -10.66 11.92 39.49
C LYS A 612 -9.49 10.99 39.78
N ARG A 613 -8.77 11.20 40.89
CA ARG A 613 -7.66 10.31 41.29
C ARG A 613 -8.14 8.90 41.61
N ALA A 614 -9.26 8.76 42.33
CA ALA A 614 -9.85 7.45 42.61
C ALA A 614 -10.30 6.75 41.32
N LEU A 615 -10.99 7.46 40.43
CA LEU A 615 -11.41 6.98 39.11
C LEU A 615 -10.21 6.49 38.29
N ILE A 616 -9.15 7.29 38.18
CA ILE A 616 -7.92 6.91 37.47
C ILE A 616 -7.29 5.67 38.11
N GLU A 617 -7.25 5.59 39.44
CA GLU A 617 -6.70 4.42 40.13
C GLU A 617 -7.46 3.14 39.79
N PHE A 618 -8.80 3.21 39.72
CA PHE A 618 -9.61 2.10 39.24
C PHE A 618 -9.35 1.79 37.75
N MET A 619 -9.24 2.81 36.90
CA MET A 619 -8.99 2.63 35.46
C MET A 619 -7.65 1.95 35.15
N LYS A 620 -6.66 2.04 36.05
CA LYS A 620 -5.42 1.25 35.93
C LYS A 620 -5.66 -0.27 35.98
N THR A 621 -6.79 -0.72 36.52
CA THR A 621 -7.12 -2.15 36.65
C THR A 621 -7.82 -2.74 35.43
N LEU A 622 -8.19 -1.91 34.43
CA LEU A 622 -9.00 -2.27 33.26
C LEU A 622 -8.20 -2.87 32.11
#